data_AF-A0A3B9BZB0-F1
#
_entry.id   AF-A0A3B9BZB0-F1
#
_cell.length_a   1.000
_cell.length_b   1.000
_cell.length_c   1.000
_cell.angle_alpha   90.00
_cell.angle_beta   90.00
_cell.angle_gamma   90.00
#
_symmetry.space_group_name_H-M   'P 1'
#
loop_
_entity.id
_entity.type
_entity.pdbx_description
1 polymer ?
#
loop_
_entity_poly.entity_id
_entity_poly.type
_entity_poly.pdbx_seq_one_letter_code
_entity_poly.pdbx_strand_id
1 'polypeptide(L)'
;MNEWISFELPEPFYLVRHKVSSAVTDTLVNRVGRSFYYLKNKNVLVFVDKSDSLNWRIRMLDKNQLSSPTPSEPERYPVLSDLLPGDEDYCFMQDGSILMFHDGAIHKKQNPFALKDSKWELMWDMKPWSIKNGYRISLSPDNTLLALVVYSGEKP
;
A
#
# COMPACT_ATOMS: atom_id res chain seq x y z
N MET A 1 -6.55 5.72 -24.65
CA MET A 1 -6.21 5.88 -23.23
C MET A 1 -6.50 7.33 -22.89
N ASN A 2 -7.52 7.62 -22.08
CA ASN A 2 -7.94 9.01 -21.84
C ASN A 2 -7.36 9.59 -20.55
N GLU A 3 -6.92 8.73 -19.63
CA GLU A 3 -6.36 9.12 -18.34
C GLU A 3 -5.22 8.17 -17.94
N TRP A 4 -4.25 8.68 -17.18
CA TRP A 4 -3.21 7.90 -16.50
C TRP A 4 -2.86 8.52 -15.14
N ILE A 5 -2.18 7.76 -14.27
CA ILE A 5 -1.82 8.20 -12.91
C ILE A 5 -0.30 8.20 -12.78
N SER A 6 0.29 9.30 -12.30
CA SER A 6 1.68 9.35 -11.83
C SER A 6 1.76 9.21 -10.32
N PHE A 7 2.82 8.56 -9.87
CA PHE A 7 3.32 8.64 -8.50
C PHE A 7 4.57 9.53 -8.53
N GLU A 8 4.52 10.66 -7.84
CA GLU A 8 5.56 11.70 -7.93
C GLU A 8 6.35 11.77 -6.63
N LEU A 9 7.68 11.92 -6.77
CA LEU A 9 8.67 11.71 -5.71
C LEU A 9 9.28 12.98 -5.02
N PRO A 10 8.71 14.20 -5.07
CA PRO A 10 9.13 15.21 -4.10
C PRO A 10 8.56 14.83 -2.72
N GLU A 11 9.28 15.02 -1.63
CA GLU A 11 8.70 14.78 -0.30
C GLU A 11 7.80 15.96 0.11
N PRO A 12 6.52 15.74 0.51
CA PRO A 12 5.82 14.45 0.60
C PRO A 12 5.33 13.91 -0.77
N PHE A 13 5.43 12.59 -0.97
CA PHE A 13 5.00 11.95 -2.23
C PHE A 13 3.49 12.09 -2.44
N TYR A 14 3.08 12.21 -3.71
CA TYR A 14 1.68 12.40 -4.09
C TYR A 14 1.30 11.60 -5.36
N LEU A 15 -0.02 11.38 -5.55
CA LEU A 15 -0.59 10.77 -6.76
C LEU A 15 -1.26 11.86 -7.60
N VAL A 16 -1.02 11.87 -8.92
CA VAL A 16 -1.65 12.79 -9.86
C VAL A 16 -2.40 12.04 -10.94
N ARG A 17 -3.62 12.48 -11.25
CA ARG A 17 -4.37 12.08 -12.43
C ARG A 17 -4.02 13.01 -13.59
N HIS A 18 -3.74 12.44 -14.75
CA HIS A 18 -3.50 13.16 -15.99
C HIS A 18 -4.61 12.85 -16.99
N LYS A 19 -5.39 13.87 -17.38
CA LYS A 19 -6.41 13.77 -18.42
C LYS A 19 -5.79 14.11 -19.78
N VAL A 20 -5.61 13.09 -20.62
CA VAL A 20 -4.89 13.19 -21.90
C VAL A 20 -5.63 14.13 -22.87
N SER A 21 -6.96 14.05 -22.94
CA SER A 21 -7.75 14.82 -23.91
C SER A 21 -7.81 16.32 -23.60
N SER A 22 -7.70 16.71 -22.34
CA SER A 22 -7.81 18.10 -21.91
C SER A 22 -6.50 18.71 -21.42
N ALA A 23 -5.42 17.93 -21.37
CA ALA A 23 -4.14 18.32 -20.76
C ALA A 23 -4.30 18.87 -19.32
N VAL A 24 -5.28 18.34 -18.57
CA VAL A 24 -5.55 18.73 -17.18
C VAL A 24 -4.90 17.72 -16.25
N THR A 25 -4.25 18.22 -15.20
CA THR A 25 -3.66 17.42 -14.13
C THR A 25 -4.32 17.74 -12.81
N ASP A 26 -4.66 16.71 -12.04
CA ASP A 26 -5.31 16.85 -10.73
C ASP A 26 -4.59 16.01 -9.68
N THR A 27 -4.17 16.61 -8.58
CA THR A 27 -3.62 15.86 -7.45
C THR A 27 -4.73 15.06 -6.77
N LEU A 28 -4.58 13.74 -6.76
CA LEU A 28 -5.54 12.80 -6.16
C LEU A 28 -5.30 12.59 -4.67
N VAL A 29 -4.02 12.48 -4.26
CA VAL A 29 -3.58 12.17 -2.89
C VAL A 29 -2.30 12.94 -2.61
N ASN A 30 -2.24 13.72 -1.52
CA ASN A 30 -1.09 14.59 -1.21
C ASN A 30 0.01 13.93 -0.35
N ARG A 31 -0.27 12.79 0.30
CA ARG A 31 0.66 12.10 1.20
C ARG A 31 0.52 10.59 1.04
N VAL A 32 1.19 10.05 0.02
CA VAL A 32 1.16 8.61 -0.30
C VAL A 32 2.48 7.94 0.11
N GLY A 33 2.43 6.69 0.56
CA GLY A 33 3.62 5.88 0.83
C GLY A 33 4.21 5.27 -0.45
N ARG A 34 5.42 4.71 -0.34
CA ARG A 34 6.15 4.15 -1.50
C ARG A 34 5.57 2.85 -2.07
N SER A 35 4.61 2.24 -1.38
CA SER A 35 4.05 0.95 -1.73
C SER A 35 2.65 1.10 -2.31
N PHE A 36 2.49 0.68 -3.56
CA PHE A 36 1.19 0.65 -4.23
C PHE A 36 1.12 -0.51 -5.22
N TYR A 37 -0.10 -0.99 -5.45
CA TYR A 37 -0.38 -2.14 -6.32
C TYR A 37 -1.58 -1.84 -7.20
N TYR A 38 -1.48 -2.14 -8.48
CA TYR A 38 -2.66 -2.22 -9.33
C TYR A 38 -3.16 -3.67 -9.39
N LEU A 39 -4.30 -3.93 -8.75
CA LEU A 39 -4.91 -5.25 -8.68
C LEU A 39 -5.83 -5.45 -9.88
N LYS A 40 -5.30 -6.08 -10.94
CA LYS A 40 -5.99 -6.25 -12.23
C LYS A 40 -7.37 -6.91 -12.11
N ASN A 41 -7.48 -7.95 -11.30
CA ASN A 41 -8.73 -8.70 -11.09
C ASN A 41 -9.83 -7.88 -10.41
N LYS A 42 -9.46 -6.85 -9.65
CA LYS A 42 -10.39 -5.94 -8.96
C LYS A 42 -10.50 -4.57 -9.65
N ASN A 43 -9.66 -4.31 -10.67
CA ASN A 43 -9.54 -3.04 -11.36
C ASN A 43 -9.39 -1.84 -10.39
N VAL A 44 -8.51 -1.99 -9.40
CA VAL A 44 -8.31 -1.01 -8.33
C VAL A 44 -6.82 -0.75 -8.10
N LEU A 45 -6.46 0.51 -7.93
CA LEU A 45 -5.15 0.91 -7.40
C LEU A 45 -5.25 0.90 -5.87
N VAL A 46 -4.34 0.19 -5.23
CA VAL A 46 -4.21 0.14 -3.78
C VAL A 46 -2.93 0.87 -3.40
N PHE A 47 -3.00 1.77 -2.43
CA PHE A 47 -1.85 2.61 -2.03
C PHE A 47 -1.86 2.85 -0.53
N VAL A 48 -0.69 3.18 0.04
CA VAL A 48 -0.57 3.64 1.42
C VAL A 48 -0.92 5.12 1.51
N ASP A 49 -1.93 5.48 2.29
CA ASP A 49 -2.26 6.85 2.67
C ASP A 49 -1.60 7.19 4.02
N LYS A 50 -0.83 8.28 4.02
CA LYS A 50 -0.09 8.82 5.16
C LYS A 50 -0.61 10.21 5.55
N SER A 51 -1.86 10.54 5.17
CA SER A 51 -2.53 11.79 5.55
C SER A 51 -2.57 11.96 7.06
N ASP A 52 -2.98 10.92 7.79
CA ASP A 52 -2.85 10.79 9.25
C ASP A 52 -1.44 10.30 9.61
N SER A 53 -0.68 11.08 10.40
CA SER A 53 0.70 10.73 10.79
C SER A 53 0.79 9.58 11.78
N LEU A 54 -0.29 9.25 12.49
CA LEU A 54 -0.34 8.21 13.51
C LEU A 54 -0.93 6.91 12.96
N ASN A 55 -1.89 6.99 12.04
CA ASN A 55 -2.61 5.83 11.53
C ASN A 55 -2.56 5.75 10.01
N TRP A 56 -1.48 5.19 9.48
CA TRP A 56 -1.38 4.94 8.03
C TRP A 56 -2.38 3.87 7.60
N ARG A 57 -2.99 4.07 6.43
CA ARG A 57 -4.04 3.19 5.90
C ARG A 57 -3.70 2.73 4.50
N ILE A 58 -4.03 1.49 4.18
CA ILE A 58 -4.09 1.00 2.81
C ILE A 58 -5.46 1.40 2.25
N ARG A 59 -5.48 2.20 1.19
CA ARG A 59 -6.72 2.71 0.55
C ARG A 59 -6.85 2.25 -0.88
N MET A 60 -8.08 2.30 -1.38
CA MET A 60 -8.47 1.87 -2.72
C MET A 60 -8.93 3.04 -3.58
N LEU A 61 -8.40 3.10 -4.80
CA LEU A 61 -8.79 4.01 -5.87
C LEU A 61 -9.27 3.18 -7.07
N ASP A 62 -10.56 3.24 -7.34
CA ASP A 62 -11.20 2.70 -8.52
C ASP A 62 -11.38 3.75 -9.63
N LYS A 63 -11.82 3.30 -10.81
CA LYS A 63 -12.05 4.18 -11.97
C LYS A 63 -13.19 5.19 -11.76
N ASN A 64 -14.23 4.84 -11.02
CA ASN A 64 -15.37 5.74 -10.79
C ASN A 64 -14.92 6.96 -9.97
N GLN A 65 -14.00 6.73 -9.04
CA GLN A 65 -13.36 7.76 -8.26
C GLN A 65 -12.38 8.62 -9.09
N LEU A 66 -12.04 8.26 -10.32
CA LEU A 66 -11.26 9.13 -11.22
C LEU A 66 -12.13 10.18 -11.93
N SER A 67 -13.45 10.15 -11.86
CA SER A 67 -14.30 11.09 -12.62
C SER A 67 -14.79 12.29 -11.80
N SER A 68 -14.71 12.25 -10.47
CA SER A 68 -15.32 13.27 -9.61
C SER A 68 -14.48 14.55 -9.49
N PRO A 69 -15.09 15.74 -9.69
CA PRO A 69 -14.43 17.04 -9.64
C PRO A 69 -14.50 17.62 -8.22
N THR A 70 -13.64 17.17 -7.31
CA THR A 70 -13.45 17.87 -6.02
C THR A 70 -12.10 17.56 -5.38
N PRO A 71 -11.54 18.49 -4.57
CA PRO A 71 -10.21 18.39 -4.01
C PRO A 71 -10.14 17.31 -2.93
N SER A 72 -9.04 16.56 -2.93
CA SER A 72 -8.25 16.17 -1.75
C SER A 72 -8.93 15.80 -0.42
N GLU A 73 -10.14 15.23 -0.40
CA GLU A 73 -10.70 14.68 0.84
C GLU A 73 -10.16 13.25 1.09
N PRO A 74 -9.49 12.99 2.23
CA PRO A 74 -8.96 11.66 2.56
C PRO A 74 -10.05 10.57 2.60
N GLU A 75 -11.29 10.97 2.91
CA GLU A 75 -12.46 10.09 2.99
C GLU A 75 -12.94 9.57 1.62
N ARG A 76 -12.47 10.17 0.51
CA ARG A 76 -12.86 9.76 -0.85
C ARG A 76 -12.51 8.32 -1.16
N TYR A 77 -11.40 7.81 -0.60
CA TYR A 77 -10.85 6.50 -0.94
C TYR A 77 -11.15 5.50 0.18
N PRO A 78 -11.96 4.44 -0.08
CA PRO A 78 -12.27 3.42 0.91
C PRO A 78 -11.02 2.83 1.53
N VAL A 79 -11.04 2.67 2.85
CA VAL A 79 -10.00 1.95 3.59
C VAL A 79 -10.13 0.46 3.29
N LEU A 80 -9.04 -0.15 2.82
CA LEU A 80 -8.90 -1.60 2.72
C LEU A 80 -8.39 -2.18 4.04
N SER A 81 -7.37 -1.55 4.63
CA SER A 81 -6.75 -2.06 5.85
C SER A 81 -5.93 -0.98 6.58
N ASP A 82 -5.77 -1.13 7.89
CA ASP A 82 -4.64 -0.59 8.65
C ASP A 82 -3.30 -1.19 8.24
N LEU A 83 -2.22 -0.44 8.47
CA LEU A 83 -0.84 -0.96 8.48
C LEU A 83 -0.34 -1.19 9.91
N LEU A 84 0.71 -1.98 10.05
CA LEU A 84 1.47 -2.02 11.31
C LEU A 84 2.25 -0.68 11.48
N PRO A 85 2.32 -0.12 12.70
CA PRO A 85 2.89 1.21 12.92
C PRO A 85 4.33 1.35 12.41
N GLY A 86 4.62 2.44 11.70
CA GLY A 86 5.98 2.78 11.22
C GLY A 86 6.44 2.04 9.97
N ASP A 87 5.67 1.08 9.48
CA ASP A 87 5.97 0.31 8.26
C ASP A 87 4.95 0.57 7.15
N GLU A 88 5.45 0.69 5.93
CA GLU A 88 4.64 1.01 4.75
C GLU A 88 4.77 -0.02 3.62
N ASP A 89 5.66 -0.99 3.74
CA ASP A 89 5.87 -2.03 2.72
C ASP A 89 5.08 -3.29 3.08
N TYR A 90 4.38 -3.82 2.09
CA TYR A 90 3.48 -4.96 2.22
C TYR A 90 3.37 -5.66 0.87
N CYS A 91 3.02 -6.94 0.86
CA CYS A 91 2.73 -7.66 -0.37
C CYS A 91 1.41 -8.43 -0.27
N PHE A 92 0.75 -8.63 -1.42
CA PHE A 92 -0.47 -9.45 -1.50
C PHE A 92 -0.13 -10.93 -1.74
N MET A 93 -0.89 -11.80 -1.10
CA MET A 93 -1.01 -13.22 -1.44
C MET A 93 -2.11 -13.43 -2.48
N GLN A 94 -2.06 -14.55 -3.20
CA GLN A 94 -3.11 -14.91 -4.19
C GLN A 94 -4.54 -14.93 -3.63
N ASP A 95 -4.72 -15.30 -2.36
CA ASP A 95 -6.04 -15.35 -1.70
C ASP A 95 -6.57 -13.95 -1.29
N GLY A 96 -5.81 -12.89 -1.58
CA GLY A 96 -6.11 -11.51 -1.21
C GLY A 96 -5.60 -11.11 0.17
N SER A 97 -4.99 -12.01 0.94
CA SER A 97 -4.33 -11.67 2.20
C SER A 97 -3.14 -10.74 1.99
N ILE A 98 -2.78 -10.02 3.03
CA ILE A 98 -1.65 -9.08 3.02
C ILE A 98 -0.59 -9.60 4.00
N LEU A 99 0.68 -9.54 3.59
CA LEU A 99 1.83 -9.76 4.45
C LEU A 99 2.57 -8.45 4.69
N MET A 100 3.03 -8.24 5.92
CA MET A 100 3.94 -7.16 6.30
C MET A 100 5.08 -7.74 7.14
N PHE A 101 6.29 -7.23 6.94
CA PHE A 101 7.36 -7.43 7.91
C PHE A 101 7.33 -6.29 8.93
N HIS A 102 7.36 -6.63 10.21
CA HIS A 102 7.35 -5.67 11.31
C HIS A 102 8.07 -6.26 12.52
N ASP A 103 8.96 -5.49 13.14
CA ASP A 103 9.74 -5.86 14.32
C ASP A 103 10.27 -7.32 14.29
N GLY A 104 11.05 -7.66 13.27
CA GLY A 104 11.68 -8.99 13.19
C GLY A 104 10.74 -10.13 12.80
N ALA A 105 9.50 -9.86 12.40
CA ALA A 105 8.52 -10.90 12.12
C ALA A 105 7.62 -10.60 10.92
N ILE A 106 7.19 -11.67 10.24
CA ILE A 106 6.16 -11.61 9.20
C ILE A 106 4.80 -11.72 9.86
N HIS A 107 3.95 -10.74 9.57
CA HIS A 107 2.57 -10.68 10.00
C HIS A 107 1.66 -10.83 8.79
N LYS A 108 0.54 -11.52 8.99
CA LYS A 108 -0.49 -11.73 7.98
C LYS A 108 -1.78 -11.05 8.40
N LYS A 109 -2.48 -10.47 7.44
CA LYS A 109 -3.87 -10.06 7.58
C LYS A 109 -4.73 -10.80 6.55
N GLN A 110 -5.68 -11.59 7.04
CA GLN A 110 -6.47 -12.50 6.21
C GLN A 110 -7.46 -11.73 5.32
N ASN A 111 -7.27 -11.83 3.99
CA ASN A 111 -8.09 -11.26 2.92
C ASN A 111 -9.02 -10.08 3.33
N PRO A 112 -8.47 -8.87 3.53
CA PRO A 112 -9.25 -7.71 3.97
C PRO A 112 -10.33 -7.24 2.99
N PHE A 113 -10.34 -7.75 1.75
CA PHE A 113 -11.45 -7.51 0.82
C PHE A 113 -12.73 -8.23 1.22
N ALA A 114 -12.60 -9.40 1.85
CA ALA A 114 -13.72 -10.21 2.32
C ALA A 114 -13.94 -10.07 3.83
N LEU A 115 -12.85 -9.91 4.59
CA LEU A 115 -12.84 -9.87 6.05
C LEU A 115 -12.32 -8.52 6.54
N LYS A 116 -13.17 -7.50 6.50
CA LYS A 116 -12.79 -6.11 6.84
C LYS A 116 -12.22 -5.97 8.26
N ASP A 117 -12.73 -6.77 9.20
CA ASP A 117 -12.33 -6.73 10.61
C ASP A 117 -11.18 -7.67 10.96
N SER A 118 -10.58 -8.33 9.96
CA SER A 118 -9.41 -9.18 10.15
C SER A 118 -8.30 -8.41 10.88
N LYS A 119 -7.63 -9.09 11.81
CA LYS A 119 -6.52 -8.54 12.57
C LYS A 119 -5.20 -8.96 11.93
N TRP A 120 -4.14 -8.25 12.29
CA TRP A 120 -2.78 -8.70 12.00
C TRP A 120 -2.43 -9.84 12.94
N GLU A 121 -1.98 -10.95 12.37
CA GLU A 121 -1.59 -12.15 13.08
C GLU A 121 -0.13 -12.45 12.81
N LEU A 122 0.60 -12.88 13.83
CA LEU A 122 1.98 -13.35 13.67
C LEU A 122 1.98 -14.62 12.81
N MET A 123 2.72 -14.60 11.71
CA MET A 123 2.87 -15.75 10.81
C MET A 123 4.23 -16.43 11.03
N TRP A 124 5.32 -15.67 11.02
CA TRP A 124 6.67 -16.19 11.22
C TRP A 124 7.53 -15.22 12.04
N ASP A 125 8.10 -15.69 13.15
CA ASP A 125 9.13 -14.95 13.89
C ASP A 125 10.49 -15.19 13.24
N MET A 126 11.13 -14.11 12.77
CA MET A 126 12.44 -14.15 12.13
C MET A 126 13.59 -13.75 13.06
N LYS A 127 13.30 -13.35 14.30
CA LYS A 127 14.30 -12.99 15.31
C LYS A 127 15.32 -14.10 15.59
N PRO A 128 15.00 -15.42 15.53
CA PRO A 128 16.00 -16.47 15.67
C PRO A 128 17.13 -16.42 14.64
N TRP A 129 16.90 -15.82 13.47
CA TRP A 129 17.93 -15.59 12.44
C TRP A 129 18.56 -14.20 12.52
N SER A 130 18.39 -13.50 13.65
CA SER A 130 18.88 -12.14 13.88
C SER A 130 18.34 -11.09 12.89
N ILE A 131 17.24 -11.39 12.20
CA ILE A 131 16.56 -10.45 11.31
C ILE A 131 15.61 -9.61 12.17
N LYS A 132 15.89 -8.31 12.28
CA LYS A 132 15.13 -7.38 13.13
C LYS A 132 14.45 -6.27 12.33
N ASN A 133 15.17 -5.69 11.37
CA ASN A 133 14.67 -4.58 10.57
C ASN A 133 14.46 -5.00 9.13
N GLY A 134 13.37 -4.54 8.54
CA GLY A 134 13.00 -4.81 7.16
C GLY A 134 12.51 -3.54 6.49
N TYR A 135 12.78 -3.45 5.20
CA TYR A 135 12.49 -2.26 4.39
C TYR A 135 11.50 -2.57 3.26
N ARG A 136 11.67 -3.71 2.58
CA ARG A 136 10.80 -4.16 1.47
C ARG A 136 10.47 -5.62 1.61
N ILE A 137 9.25 -6.00 1.24
CA ILE A 137 8.79 -7.39 1.20
C ILE A 137 8.19 -7.69 -0.17
N SER A 138 8.47 -8.87 -0.70
CA SER A 138 7.88 -9.31 -1.96
C SER A 138 7.61 -10.80 -1.93
N LEU A 139 6.55 -11.21 -2.62
CA LEU A 139 6.13 -12.59 -2.72
C LEU A 139 6.06 -12.98 -4.20
N SER A 140 6.56 -14.17 -4.51
CA SER A 140 6.39 -14.78 -5.82
C SER A 140 4.90 -14.95 -6.18
N PRO A 141 4.54 -14.92 -7.48
CA PRO A 141 3.14 -15.02 -7.90
C PRO A 141 2.40 -16.27 -7.42
N ASP A 142 3.10 -17.36 -7.13
CA ASP A 142 2.55 -18.63 -6.63
C ASP A 142 2.61 -18.78 -5.10
N ASN A 143 3.04 -17.74 -4.39
CA ASN A 143 3.24 -17.68 -2.94
C ASN A 143 4.31 -18.64 -2.39
N THR A 144 5.17 -19.24 -3.21
CA THR A 144 6.14 -20.25 -2.74
C THR A 144 7.47 -19.66 -2.25
N LEU A 145 7.82 -18.48 -2.76
CA LEU A 145 9.02 -17.73 -2.42
C LEU A 145 8.68 -16.36 -1.84
N LEU A 146 9.37 -15.99 -0.76
CA LEU A 146 9.34 -14.68 -0.12
C LEU A 146 10.73 -14.05 -0.20
N ALA A 147 10.79 -12.77 -0.58
CA ALA A 147 11.99 -11.95 -0.53
C ALA A 147 11.81 -10.81 0.47
N LEU A 148 12.86 -10.53 1.24
CA LEU A 148 12.88 -9.47 2.25
C LEU A 148 14.17 -8.66 2.12
N VAL A 149 14.05 -7.34 2.01
CA VAL A 149 15.18 -6.42 2.14
C VAL A 149 15.33 -6.05 3.60
N VAL A 150 16.47 -6.41 4.20
CA VAL A 150 16.80 -6.12 5.59
C VAL A 150 17.90 -5.07 5.67
N TYR A 151 17.96 -4.33 6.77
CA TYR A 151 18.99 -3.30 6.97
C TYR A 151 19.46 -3.24 8.43
N SER A 152 20.64 -2.65 8.62
CA SER A 152 21.22 -2.34 9.92
C SER A 152 21.42 -0.83 10.07
N GLY A 153 21.11 -0.27 11.23
CA GLY A 153 21.22 1.17 11.48
C GLY A 153 19.95 1.92 11.09
N GLU A 154 20.12 3.06 10.40
CA GLU A 154 19.02 3.93 10.00
C GLU A 154 18.18 3.31 8.86
N LYS A 155 16.87 3.61 8.88
CA LYS A 155 15.94 3.16 7.83
C LYS A 155 16.25 3.88 6.52
N PRO A 156 16.46 3.16 5.41
CA PRO A 156 16.67 3.78 4.09
C PRO A 156 15.46 4.53 3.52
#